data_AF-R8AY82-F1
#
_entry.id   AF-R8AY82-F1
#
_cell.length_a   1.000
_cell.length_b   1.000
_cell.length_c   1.000
_cell.angle_alpha   90.00
_cell.angle_beta   90.00
_cell.angle_gamma   90.00
#
_symmetry.space_group_name_H-M   'P 1'
#
loop_
_entity.id
_entity.type
_entity.pdbx_description
1 polymer ?
#
loop_
_entity_poly.entity_id
_entity_poly.type
_entity_poly.pdbx_seq_one_letter_code
_entity_poly.pdbx_strand_id
1 'polypeptide(L)'
;MKRTDSGHTRSLSLAILMVGTTLVSVVPGQSNAHQPPSAEGTPEGIVRASVLQEGGIEAMGVTILDAPKPAIMVSYRGEEVLTVFDSDNEPFLRFHRDRVEANTQSSLWEVVTHSQNSASGGDSSWVQVSGSGTFGWVDPRLSAGHIDPDTATGWRIPVRQGQQAMSAITGRLSWRALTANVTPTHQ
;
A
#
# COMPACT_ATOMS: atom_id res chain seq x y z
N MET A 1 8.98 -44.75 63.30
CA MET A 1 9.18 -46.12 63.81
C MET A 1 8.06 -47.00 63.29
N LYS A 2 8.41 -48.17 62.73
CA LYS A 2 7.55 -49.30 62.33
C LYS A 2 6.59 -49.05 61.14
N ARG A 3 6.85 -49.65 59.97
CA ARG A 3 6.81 -51.08 59.59
C ARG A 3 5.38 -51.54 59.28
N THR A 4 5.23 -51.99 58.03
CA THR A 4 4.60 -53.25 57.60
C THR A 4 3.10 -53.41 57.83
N ASP A 5 2.34 -54.18 57.07
CA ASP A 5 2.43 -54.91 55.81
C ASP A 5 1.13 -55.74 55.84
N SER A 6 0.50 -55.89 54.67
CA SER A 6 -0.31 -57.03 54.23
C SER A 6 -1.34 -57.73 55.12
N GLY A 7 -2.54 -57.88 54.54
CA GLY A 7 -3.46 -59.00 54.72
C GLY A 7 -4.62 -58.85 53.71
N HIS A 8 -4.54 -59.38 52.49
CA HIS A 8 -4.94 -60.74 52.08
C HIS A 8 -6.14 -61.33 52.83
N THR A 9 -7.32 -61.43 52.20
CA THR A 9 -7.87 -62.69 51.66
C THR A 9 -9.31 -62.58 51.09
N ARG A 10 -9.46 -63.13 49.87
CA ARG A 10 -10.56 -63.98 49.31
C ARG A 10 -11.98 -63.41 49.22
N SER A 11 -12.45 -63.07 48.01
CA SER A 11 -13.02 -63.95 46.97
C SER A 11 -14.52 -64.18 47.14
N LEU A 12 -15.32 -63.62 46.21
CA LEU A 12 -16.24 -64.44 45.43
C LEU A 12 -16.65 -63.71 44.14
N SER A 13 -16.65 -64.52 43.08
CA SER A 13 -16.95 -64.23 41.69
C SER A 13 -18.35 -63.66 41.47
N LEU A 14 -18.51 -62.82 40.44
CA LEU A 14 -19.04 -63.24 39.14
C LEU A 14 -19.80 -62.09 38.47
N ALA A 15 -19.32 -61.75 37.27
CA ALA A 15 -20.02 -61.22 36.11
C ALA A 15 -20.99 -60.03 36.30
N ILE A 16 -20.74 -58.96 35.54
CA ILE A 16 -21.34 -58.84 34.20
C ILE A 16 -20.54 -57.79 33.42
N LEU A 17 -20.07 -58.23 32.27
CA LEU A 17 -19.43 -57.43 31.24
C LEU A 17 -20.50 -56.54 30.60
N MET A 18 -20.47 -55.24 30.87
CA MET A 18 -21.13 -54.23 30.03
C MET A 18 -20.01 -53.40 29.40
N VAL A 19 -19.67 -53.74 28.16
CA VAL A 19 -18.83 -52.90 27.31
C VAL A 19 -19.68 -51.68 26.94
N GLY A 20 -19.61 -50.65 27.79
CA GLY A 20 -20.11 -49.33 27.48
C GLY A 20 -19.12 -48.62 26.56
N THR A 21 -19.40 -48.64 25.26
CA THR A 21 -18.74 -47.77 24.28
C THR A 21 -19.07 -46.31 24.61
N THR A 22 -18.21 -45.66 25.39
CA THR A 22 -18.24 -44.20 25.55
C THR A 22 -17.79 -43.57 24.23
N LEU A 23 -18.73 -43.02 23.47
CA LEU A 23 -18.41 -42.04 22.44
C LEU A 23 -17.73 -40.85 23.12
N VAL A 24 -16.43 -40.69 22.87
CA VAL A 24 -15.72 -39.45 23.19
C VAL A 24 -16.25 -38.41 22.20
N SER A 25 -17.12 -37.52 22.68
CA SER A 25 -17.52 -36.34 21.93
C SER A 25 -16.30 -35.45 21.77
N VAL A 26 -15.69 -35.48 20.58
CA VAL A 26 -14.71 -34.48 20.18
C VAL A 26 -15.48 -33.17 20.07
N VAL A 27 -15.29 -32.28 21.03
CA VAL A 27 -15.75 -30.89 20.93
C VAL A 27 -14.94 -30.27 19.78
N PRO A 28 -15.55 -29.87 18.66
CA PRO A 28 -14.83 -29.04 17.70
C PRO A 28 -14.52 -27.73 18.42
N GLY A 29 -13.25 -27.53 18.74
CA GLY A 29 -12.76 -26.23 19.20
C GLY A 29 -13.17 -25.19 18.16
N GLN A 30 -13.89 -24.16 18.60
CA GLN A 30 -14.14 -23.00 17.77
C GLN A 30 -12.79 -22.34 17.50
N SER A 31 -12.16 -22.74 16.40
CA SER A 31 -11.17 -21.88 15.77
C SER A 31 -11.95 -20.65 15.34
N ASN A 32 -11.78 -19.55 16.05
CA ASN A 32 -11.99 -18.22 15.49
C ASN A 32 -10.92 -18.04 14.41
N ALA A 33 -11.08 -18.74 13.29
CA ALA A 33 -10.53 -18.25 12.04
C ALA A 33 -11.12 -16.86 11.87
N HIS A 34 -10.26 -15.85 11.73
CA HIS A 34 -10.69 -14.49 11.43
C HIS A 34 -11.55 -14.55 10.16
N GLN A 35 -12.86 -14.57 10.32
CA GLN A 35 -13.77 -14.45 9.21
C GLN A 35 -13.49 -13.08 8.60
N PRO A 36 -13.18 -12.98 7.29
CA PRO A 36 -13.04 -11.68 6.66
C PRO A 36 -14.32 -10.88 6.94
N PRO A 37 -14.22 -9.58 7.26
CA PRO A 37 -15.39 -8.76 7.46
C PRO A 37 -16.34 -8.93 6.26
N SER A 38 -17.65 -9.02 6.54
CA SER A 38 -18.68 -9.11 5.52
C SER A 38 -18.42 -8.10 4.39
N ALA A 39 -18.65 -8.52 3.14
CA ALA A 39 -18.31 -7.78 1.91
C ALA A 39 -19.00 -6.40 1.75
N GLU A 40 -19.78 -5.94 2.72
CA GLU A 40 -20.32 -4.59 2.78
C GLU A 40 -19.18 -3.57 2.80
N GLY A 41 -19.08 -2.77 1.73
CA GLY A 41 -18.05 -1.74 1.58
C GLY A 41 -16.83 -2.13 0.73
N THR A 42 -16.83 -3.31 0.10
CA THR A 42 -15.78 -3.63 -0.90
C THR A 42 -15.96 -2.74 -2.13
N PRO A 43 -14.94 -1.98 -2.57
CA PRO A 43 -15.05 -1.17 -3.78
C PRO A 43 -15.33 -2.05 -5.01
N GLU A 44 -16.28 -1.66 -5.84
CA GLU A 44 -16.60 -2.36 -7.10
C GLU A 44 -15.46 -2.26 -8.13
N GLY A 45 -14.54 -1.32 -7.93
CA GLY A 45 -13.39 -1.10 -8.77
C GLY A 45 -12.38 -0.17 -8.12
N ILE A 46 -11.28 0.06 -8.84
CA ILE A 46 -10.21 0.97 -8.43
C ILE A 46 -9.85 1.90 -9.58
N VAL A 47 -9.43 3.12 -9.24
CA VAL A 47 -8.76 4.01 -10.17
C VAL A 47 -7.34 3.51 -10.40
N ARG A 48 -6.94 3.42 -11.67
CA ARG A 48 -5.57 3.12 -12.08
C ARG A 48 -4.97 4.30 -12.82
N ALA A 49 -3.76 4.68 -12.43
CA ALA A 49 -2.96 5.65 -13.16
C ALA A 49 -1.95 4.93 -14.07
N SER A 50 -1.72 5.47 -15.27
CA SER A 50 -0.70 4.99 -16.20
C SER A 50 0.08 6.15 -16.78
N VAL A 51 1.40 5.98 -16.97
CA VAL A 51 2.29 6.94 -17.62
C VAL A 51 2.19 6.76 -19.13
N LEU A 52 2.08 7.85 -19.87
CA LEU A 52 2.15 7.89 -21.33
C LEU A 52 3.48 8.47 -21.83
N GLN A 53 3.98 9.52 -21.17
CA GLN A 53 5.23 10.17 -21.54
C GLN A 53 5.96 10.70 -20.31
N GLU A 54 7.28 10.55 -20.27
CA GLU A 54 8.16 11.01 -19.19
C GLU A 54 8.84 12.35 -19.50
N GLY A 55 8.19 13.20 -20.30
CA GLY A 55 8.71 14.53 -20.62
C GLY A 55 9.98 14.60 -21.47
N GLY A 56 10.48 13.48 -22.00
CA GLY A 56 11.67 13.44 -22.86
C GLY A 56 13.00 13.66 -22.13
N ILE A 57 13.05 13.37 -20.83
CA ILE A 57 14.25 13.51 -19.99
C ILE A 57 14.90 12.13 -19.86
N GLU A 58 15.96 11.86 -20.63
CA GLU A 58 16.58 10.52 -20.73
C GLU A 58 17.07 9.95 -19.39
N ALA A 59 17.52 10.80 -18.47
CA ALA A 59 18.06 10.40 -17.18
C ALA A 59 16.99 10.22 -16.09
N MET A 60 15.70 10.36 -16.44
CA MET A 60 14.56 10.17 -15.55
C MET A 60 13.89 8.83 -15.84
N GLY A 61 13.45 8.16 -14.78
CA GLY A 61 12.55 7.00 -14.85
C GLY A 61 11.35 7.21 -13.96
N VAL A 62 10.16 6.87 -14.46
CA VAL A 62 8.89 7.06 -13.74
C VAL A 62 8.18 5.72 -13.52
N THR A 63 7.64 5.51 -12.33
CA THR A 63 6.83 4.34 -12.00
C THR A 63 5.57 4.74 -11.23
N ILE A 64 4.43 4.18 -11.61
CA ILE A 64 3.21 4.25 -10.80
C ILE A 64 3.23 3.11 -9.80
N LEU A 65 3.02 3.44 -8.53
CA LEU A 65 2.83 2.48 -7.46
C LEU A 65 1.32 2.24 -7.33
N ASP A 66 0.87 1.10 -7.85
CA ASP A 66 -0.54 0.66 -7.82
C ASP A 66 -0.96 0.40 -6.36
N ALA A 67 -1.75 1.31 -5.80
CA ALA A 67 -2.32 1.25 -4.46
C ALA A 67 -3.72 1.90 -4.46
N PRO A 68 -4.56 1.71 -3.43
CA PRO A 68 -5.88 2.35 -3.36
C PRO A 68 -5.84 3.88 -3.54
N LYS A 69 -4.73 4.52 -3.11
CA LYS A 69 -4.33 5.87 -3.52
C LYS A 69 -3.03 5.75 -4.33
N PRO A 70 -3.07 5.89 -5.66
CA PRO A 70 -1.87 5.74 -6.48
C PRO A 70 -0.77 6.71 -6.06
N ALA A 71 0.45 6.21 -6.00
CA ALA A 71 1.64 7.04 -5.82
C ALA A 71 2.49 7.01 -7.10
N ILE A 72 3.33 8.01 -7.26
CA ILE A 72 4.35 8.07 -8.31
C ILE A 72 5.71 8.00 -7.66
N MET A 73 6.60 7.23 -8.27
CA MET A 73 8.01 7.17 -7.93
C MET A 73 8.80 7.69 -9.11
N VAL A 74 9.66 8.68 -8.85
CA VAL A 74 10.60 9.21 -9.82
C VAL A 74 12.00 8.81 -9.38
N SER A 75 12.78 8.30 -10.33
CA SER A 75 14.21 8.11 -10.20
C SER A 75 14.93 9.01 -11.20
N TYR A 76 16.04 9.61 -10.80
CA TYR A 76 16.79 10.55 -11.61
C TYR A 76 18.30 10.36 -11.44
N ARG A 77 19.03 10.35 -12.56
CA ARG A 77 20.50 10.09 -12.58
C ARG A 77 21.30 11.12 -13.37
N GLY A 78 20.65 12.20 -13.82
CA GLY A 78 21.28 13.26 -14.60
C GLY A 78 22.15 14.19 -13.74
N GLU A 79 22.99 14.96 -14.41
CA GLU A 79 23.90 15.92 -13.74
C GLU A 79 23.19 17.23 -13.36
N GLU A 80 22.27 17.69 -14.22
CA GLU A 80 21.46 18.89 -13.99
C GLU A 80 20.35 18.63 -12.97
N VAL A 81 19.94 19.64 -12.19
CA VAL A 81 18.81 19.47 -11.26
C VAL A 81 17.51 19.29 -12.03
N LEU A 82 16.76 18.23 -11.72
CA LEU A 82 15.38 18.05 -12.17
C LEU A 82 14.42 18.65 -11.14
N THR A 83 13.65 19.65 -11.53
CA THR A 83 12.60 20.24 -10.69
C THR A 83 11.24 19.69 -11.09
N VAL A 84 10.49 19.18 -10.12
CA VAL A 84 9.06 18.81 -10.26
C VAL A 84 8.22 19.94 -9.68
N PHE A 85 7.14 20.30 -10.38
CA PHE A 85 6.25 21.37 -9.98
C PHE A 85 4.89 20.84 -9.52
N ASP A 86 4.25 21.58 -8.63
CA ASP A 86 2.86 21.33 -8.24
C ASP A 86 1.86 21.84 -9.31
N SER A 87 0.58 21.83 -8.96
CA SER A 87 -0.50 22.23 -9.86
C SER A 87 -0.54 23.73 -10.14
N ASP A 88 0.07 24.55 -9.28
CA ASP A 88 0.15 26.00 -9.41
C ASP A 88 1.42 26.44 -10.16
N ASN A 89 2.23 25.47 -10.62
CA ASN A 89 3.57 25.64 -11.19
C ASN A 89 4.60 26.20 -10.21
N GLU A 90 4.41 25.97 -8.91
CA GLU A 90 5.43 26.24 -7.91
C GLU A 90 6.39 25.05 -7.78
N PRO A 91 7.70 25.29 -7.56
CA PRO A 91 8.66 24.22 -7.35
C PRO A 91 8.31 23.39 -6.11
N PHE A 92 8.16 22.08 -6.30
CA PHE A 92 7.78 21.14 -5.24
C PHE A 92 8.94 20.24 -4.83
N LEU A 93 9.55 19.51 -5.77
CA LEU A 93 10.69 18.63 -5.52
C LEU A 93 11.87 19.01 -6.41
N ARG A 94 13.08 18.84 -5.89
CA ARG A 94 14.33 18.92 -6.64
C ARG A 94 15.06 17.58 -6.53
N PHE A 95 15.21 16.92 -7.66
CA PHE A 95 15.97 15.70 -7.81
C PHE A 95 17.38 16.07 -8.27
N HIS A 96 18.34 15.70 -7.44
CA HIS A 96 19.76 15.61 -7.81
C HIS A 96 20.07 14.14 -8.09
N ARG A 97 21.26 13.83 -8.60
CA ARG A 97 21.69 12.44 -8.79
C ARG A 97 21.66 11.62 -7.49
N ASP A 98 22.00 12.26 -6.37
CA ASP A 98 22.30 11.60 -5.09
C ASP A 98 21.34 11.94 -3.95
N ARG A 99 20.41 12.87 -4.15
CA ARG A 99 19.42 13.25 -3.14
C ARG A 99 18.17 13.83 -3.76
N VAL A 100 17.11 13.91 -2.95
CA VAL A 100 15.90 14.68 -3.27
C VAL A 100 15.64 15.68 -2.17
N GLU A 101 15.33 16.90 -2.56
CA GLU A 101 14.93 18.00 -1.68
C GLU A 101 13.46 18.36 -1.96
N ALA A 102 12.69 18.66 -0.92
CA ALA A 102 11.30 19.09 -1.02
C ALA A 102 11.13 20.52 -0.51
N ASN A 103 10.31 21.30 -1.23
CA ASN A 103 9.95 22.64 -0.82
C ASN A 103 8.83 22.58 0.22
N THR A 104 9.14 22.89 1.47
CA THR A 104 8.17 22.87 2.57
C THR A 104 7.11 23.97 2.49
N GLN A 105 7.27 24.92 1.56
CA GLN A 105 6.32 26.01 1.30
C GLN A 105 5.38 25.70 0.13
N SER A 106 5.58 24.60 -0.61
CA SER A 106 4.64 24.21 -1.68
C SER A 106 3.32 23.72 -1.08
N SER A 107 2.19 24.11 -1.68
CA SER A 107 0.86 23.62 -1.29
C SER A 107 0.77 22.09 -1.34
N LEU A 108 1.52 21.47 -2.25
CA LEU A 108 1.59 20.01 -2.37
C LEU A 108 2.38 19.35 -1.24
N TRP A 109 3.30 20.07 -0.59
CA TRP A 109 4.05 19.53 0.56
C TRP A 109 3.17 19.27 1.76
N GLU A 110 2.23 20.16 2.06
CA GLU A 110 1.25 19.95 3.12
C GLU A 110 0.45 18.68 2.84
N VAL A 111 -0.03 18.50 1.60
CA VAL A 111 -0.82 17.32 1.22
C VAL A 111 -0.04 16.01 1.36
N VAL A 112 1.25 16.00 0.99
CA VAL A 112 2.09 14.80 1.06
C VAL A 112 2.55 14.49 2.49
N THR A 113 2.84 15.50 3.33
CA THR A 113 3.33 15.29 4.71
C THR A 113 2.28 14.89 5.72
N HIS A 114 0.98 15.12 5.47
CA HIS A 114 -0.07 14.49 6.28
C HIS A 114 -0.01 12.94 6.27
N SER A 115 0.86 12.34 5.44
CA SER A 115 1.16 10.90 5.44
C SER A 115 2.49 10.50 6.09
N GLN A 116 3.41 11.43 6.43
CA GLN A 116 4.73 11.12 6.98
C GLN A 116 5.24 12.18 7.98
N ASN A 117 5.78 11.74 9.13
CA ASN A 117 6.47 12.58 10.10
C ASN A 117 7.81 13.08 9.53
N SER A 118 7.81 14.25 8.89
CA SER A 118 9.04 14.87 8.38
C SER A 118 9.70 15.73 9.46
N ALA A 119 10.99 15.50 9.75
CA ALA A 119 11.79 16.32 10.64
C ALA A 119 12.16 17.65 9.95
N SER A 120 11.79 18.76 10.58
CA SER A 120 12.20 20.12 10.18
C SER A 120 13.66 20.34 10.58
N GLY A 121 14.53 20.59 9.59
CA GLY A 121 15.94 20.91 9.82
C GLY A 121 16.38 22.10 8.98
N GLY A 122 16.38 23.29 9.60
CA GLY A 122 17.03 24.52 9.07
C GLY A 122 16.08 25.56 8.47
N ASP A 123 16.53 26.82 8.45
CA ASP A 123 15.85 28.01 7.90
C ASP A 123 15.67 27.97 6.36
N SER A 124 15.96 26.84 5.70
CA SER A 124 15.72 26.67 4.27
C SER A 124 14.33 26.08 4.02
N SER A 125 13.56 26.71 3.14
CA SER A 125 12.32 26.14 2.61
C SER A 125 12.52 24.81 1.88
N TRP A 126 13.76 24.38 1.64
CA TRP A 126 14.09 23.10 1.05
C TRP A 126 14.67 22.16 2.10
N VAL A 127 14.07 20.99 2.24
CA VAL A 127 14.53 19.94 3.15
C VAL A 127 14.85 18.67 2.38
N GLN A 128 15.92 17.98 2.74
CA GLN A 128 16.25 16.70 2.11
C GLN A 128 15.25 15.62 2.55
N VAL A 129 14.64 14.94 1.58
CA VAL A 129 13.64 13.87 1.78
C VAL A 129 14.11 12.51 1.30
N SER A 130 15.23 12.45 0.57
CA SER A 130 15.88 11.20 0.15
C SER A 130 17.39 11.39 0.07
N GLY A 131 18.15 10.39 0.51
CA GLY A 131 19.61 10.27 0.30
C GLY A 131 19.99 9.55 -0.99
N SER A 132 19.08 9.51 -1.96
CA SER A 132 19.30 9.02 -3.32
C SER A 132 18.55 9.91 -4.31
N GLY A 133 18.85 9.84 -5.61
CA GLY A 133 18.05 10.50 -6.66
C GLY A 133 16.68 9.85 -6.91
N THR A 134 16.09 9.17 -5.93
CA THR A 134 14.79 8.50 -6.04
C THR A 134 13.88 8.91 -4.90
N PHE A 135 12.62 9.23 -5.22
CA PHE A 135 11.60 9.56 -4.24
C PHE A 135 10.21 9.26 -4.80
N GLY A 136 9.32 8.78 -3.92
CA GLY A 136 7.94 8.50 -4.26
C GLY A 136 6.97 9.25 -3.36
N TRP A 137 5.86 9.69 -3.93
CA TRP A 137 4.81 10.41 -3.20
C TRP A 137 3.42 10.07 -3.73
N VAL A 138 2.42 10.22 -2.87
CA VAL A 138 1.01 10.16 -3.29
C VAL A 138 0.68 11.50 -3.95
N ASP A 139 0.57 11.51 -5.27
CA ASP A 139 0.25 12.73 -6.02
C ASP A 139 -1.27 12.87 -6.17
N PRO A 140 -1.89 13.97 -5.70
CA PRO A 140 -3.32 14.20 -5.82
C PRO A 140 -3.82 14.17 -7.26
N ARG A 141 -2.97 14.52 -8.24
CA ARG A 141 -3.32 14.50 -9.67
C ARG A 141 -3.52 13.08 -10.21
N LEU A 142 -3.07 12.07 -9.46
CA LEU A 142 -3.24 10.65 -9.79
C LEU A 142 -4.47 10.02 -9.11
N SER A 143 -5.16 10.80 -8.29
CA SER A 143 -6.38 10.40 -7.61
C SER A 143 -7.51 11.30 -8.09
N ALA A 144 -8.33 10.81 -9.03
CA ALA A 144 -9.64 11.40 -9.24
C ALA A 144 -10.65 10.63 -8.39
N GLY A 145 -11.60 11.34 -7.76
CA GLY A 145 -12.60 10.71 -6.89
C GLY A 145 -13.42 9.67 -7.67
N HIS A 146 -14.34 10.14 -8.50
CA HIS A 146 -15.11 9.29 -9.41
C HIS A 146 -14.61 9.51 -10.84
N ILE A 147 -14.21 8.42 -11.51
CA ILE A 147 -13.94 8.41 -12.94
C ILE A 147 -15.02 7.56 -13.57
N ASP A 148 -15.71 8.13 -14.56
CA ASP A 148 -16.65 7.36 -15.37
C ASP A 148 -15.90 6.17 -16.03
N PRO A 149 -16.40 4.93 -15.90
CA PRO A 149 -15.78 3.75 -16.49
C PRO A 149 -15.43 3.90 -17.97
N ASP A 150 -16.20 4.69 -18.71
CA ASP A 150 -16.06 4.87 -20.15
C ASP A 150 -15.18 6.08 -20.52
N THR A 151 -14.71 6.85 -19.53
CA THR A 151 -13.92 8.07 -19.75
C THR A 151 -12.51 7.95 -19.17
N ALA A 152 -11.50 8.08 -20.03
CA ALA A 152 -10.11 8.24 -19.59
C ALA A 152 -9.80 9.72 -19.30
N THR A 153 -9.46 10.05 -18.05
CA THR A 153 -9.04 11.40 -17.66
C THR A 153 -7.52 11.56 -17.79
N GLY A 154 -7.06 12.54 -18.55
CA GLY A 154 -5.63 12.84 -18.66
C GLY A 154 -5.09 13.52 -17.40
N TRP A 155 -3.84 13.23 -17.03
CA TRP A 155 -3.13 13.92 -15.96
C TRP A 155 -1.75 14.40 -16.44
N ARG A 156 -1.22 15.43 -15.76
CA ARG A 156 0.05 16.09 -16.09
C ARG A 156 0.78 16.53 -14.83
N ILE A 157 2.08 16.25 -14.76
CA ILE A 157 3.00 16.71 -13.72
C ILE A 157 4.12 17.50 -14.41
N PRO A 158 4.18 18.84 -14.27
CA PRO A 158 5.21 19.63 -14.93
C PRO A 158 6.59 19.36 -14.34
N VAL A 159 7.59 19.32 -15.21
CA VAL A 159 9.00 19.10 -14.84
C VAL A 159 9.92 19.98 -15.66
N ARG A 160 11.07 20.35 -15.08
CA ARG A 160 12.14 21.09 -15.78
C ARG A 160 13.51 20.58 -15.37
N GLN A 161 14.36 20.26 -16.35
CA GLN A 161 15.76 19.90 -16.13
C GLN A 161 16.65 21.13 -16.35
N GLY A 162 17.37 21.56 -15.31
CA GLY A 162 18.25 22.73 -15.37
C GLY A 162 17.53 23.98 -15.89
N GLN A 163 18.05 24.57 -16.97
CA GLN A 163 17.50 25.75 -17.65
C GLN A 163 16.70 25.40 -18.92
N GLN A 164 16.38 24.13 -19.16
CA GLN A 164 15.60 23.72 -20.33
C GLN A 164 14.15 24.22 -20.26
N ALA A 165 13.44 24.15 -21.38
CA ALA A 165 12.02 24.44 -21.44
C ALA A 165 11.22 23.49 -20.53
N MET A 166 10.09 23.97 -20.00
CA MET A 166 9.18 23.16 -19.18
C MET A 166 8.64 21.99 -20.01
N SER A 167 8.74 20.78 -19.45
CA SER A 167 8.14 19.56 -20.00
C SER A 167 7.10 19.01 -19.02
N ALA A 168 6.63 17.78 -19.21
CA ALA A 168 5.81 17.10 -18.22
C ALA A 168 5.86 15.58 -18.31
N ILE A 169 5.71 14.95 -17.15
CA ILE A 169 5.24 13.59 -17.05
C ILE A 169 3.73 13.64 -17.32
N THR A 170 3.24 12.83 -18.25
CA THR A 170 1.83 12.79 -18.62
C THR A 170 1.31 11.37 -18.59
N GLY A 171 0.00 11.24 -18.40
CA GLY A 171 -0.62 9.95 -18.37
C GLY A 171 -2.14 9.99 -18.40
N ARG A 172 -2.74 8.85 -18.07
CA ARG A 172 -4.19 8.70 -17.98
C ARG A 172 -4.60 8.05 -16.67
N LEU A 173 -5.81 8.36 -16.26
CA LEU A 173 -6.55 7.63 -15.25
C LEU A 173 -7.64 6.79 -15.94
N SER A 174 -7.85 5.58 -15.45
CA SER A 174 -8.88 4.66 -15.92
C SER A 174 -9.51 3.94 -14.73
N TRP A 175 -10.82 3.70 -14.78
CA TRP A 175 -11.47 2.81 -13.85
C TRP A 175 -11.19 1.35 -14.22
N ARG A 176 -10.99 0.50 -13.20
CA ARG A 176 -10.91 -0.95 -13.38
C ARG A 176 -11.82 -1.64 -12.37
N ALA A 177 -12.83 -2.35 -12.86
CA ALA A 177 -13.66 -3.20 -12.03
C ALA A 177 -12.82 -4.26 -11.31
N LEU A 178 -13.08 -4.47 -10.02
CA LEU A 178 -12.56 -5.60 -9.26
C LEU A 178 -13.55 -6.74 -9.44
N THR A 179 -13.37 -7.58 -10.46
CA THR A 179 -14.22 -8.75 -10.64
C THR A 179 -14.05 -9.69 -9.45
N ALA A 180 -15.06 -9.76 -8.59
CA ALA A 180 -15.19 -10.85 -7.64
C ALA A 180 -15.53 -12.11 -8.44
N ASN A 181 -14.56 -12.98 -8.67
CA ASN A 181 -14.81 -14.35 -9.14
C ASN A 181 -15.54 -15.11 -8.03
N VAL A 182 -16.84 -14.88 -7.87
CA VAL A 182 -17.72 -15.77 -7.14
C VAL A 182 -18.24 -16.76 -8.16
N THR A 183 -17.56 -17.89 -8.32
CA THR A 183 -18.19 -19.06 -8.94
C THR A 183 -19.28 -19.53 -7.98
N PRO A 184 -20.58 -19.47 -8.35
CA PRO A 184 -21.62 -20.04 -7.50
C PRO A 184 -21.51 -21.56 -7.63
N THR A 185 -20.99 -22.22 -6.60
CA THR A 185 -21.15 -23.67 -6.45
C THR A 185 -22.61 -23.92 -6.06
N HIS A 186 -23.50 -24.05 -7.04
CA HIS A 186 -24.80 -24.67 -6.81
C HIS A 186 -24.67 -26.18 -7.04
N GLN A 187 -24.82 -26.94 -5.96
CA GLN A 187 -25.31 -28.33 -6.00
C GLN A 187 -26.84 -28.31 -6.04
#